data_AF-A0A5C5BP68-F1
#
_entry.id   AF-A0A5C5BP68-F1
#
_cell.length_a   1.000
_cell.length_b   1.000
_cell.length_c   1.000
_cell.angle_alpha   90.00
_cell.angle_beta   90.00
_cell.angle_gamma   90.00
#
_symmetry.space_group_name_H-M   'P 1'
#
loop_
_entity.id
_entity.type
_entity.pdbx_description
1 polymer ?
#
loop_
_entity_poly.entity_id
_entity_poly.type
_entity_poly.pdbx_seq_one_letter_code
_entity_poly.pdbx_strand_id
1 'polypeptide(L)'
;ATRSIADALRMPTPRWKILRTCVPGRMTNAEATGAAVLDGFFPGEQFETVIHASSKVCEGSWQWKPVAAFEPGSRPARDYEALADEVSRELA
;
A
#
# COMPACT_ATOMS: atom_id res chain seq x y z
N ALA A 1 -12.60 10.53 15.24
CA ALA A 1 -13.36 11.79 15.36
C ALA A 1 -14.04 12.19 14.04
N THR A 2 -13.31 12.31 12.93
CA THR A 2 -13.84 12.79 11.64
C THR A 2 -14.95 11.91 11.04
N ARG A 3 -14.83 10.57 11.10
CA ARG A 3 -15.87 9.64 10.62
C ARG A 3 -17.18 9.79 11.42
N SER A 4 -17.09 9.85 12.75
CA SER A 4 -18.26 10.06 13.61
C SER A 4 -19.01 11.38 13.33
N ILE A 5 -18.29 12.45 12.98
CA ILE A 5 -18.90 13.73 12.58
C ILE A 5 -19.55 13.60 11.19
N ALA A 6 -18.86 12.98 10.23
CA ALA A 6 -19.39 12.76 8.89
C ALA A 6 -20.62 11.85 8.89
N ASP A 7 -20.64 10.81 9.73
CA ASP A 7 -21.78 9.91 9.93
C ASP A 7 -22.97 10.67 10.53
N ALA A 8 -22.72 11.51 11.55
CA ALA A 8 -23.75 12.36 12.16
C ALA A 8 -24.34 13.36 11.15
N LEU A 9 -23.52 13.85 10.22
CA LEU A 9 -23.91 14.76 9.15
C LEU A 9 -24.43 14.04 7.88
N ARG A 10 -24.45 12.70 7.86
CA ARG A 10 -24.78 11.88 6.68
C ARG A 10 -23.98 12.27 5.43
N MET A 11 -22.75 12.72 5.62
CA MET A 11 -21.86 13.04 4.52
C MET A 11 -21.35 11.74 3.90
N PRO A 12 -21.30 11.62 2.57
CA PRO A 12 -20.67 10.48 1.93
C PRO A 12 -19.19 10.46 2.33
N THR A 13 -18.80 9.45 3.10
CA THR A 13 -17.39 9.22 3.45
C THR A 13 -16.77 8.31 2.39
N PRO A 14 -15.72 8.75 1.68
CA PRO A 14 -15.07 7.89 0.71
C PRO A 14 -14.45 6.69 1.44
N ARG A 15 -14.56 5.50 0.83
CA ARG A 15 -13.77 4.34 1.26
C ARG A 15 -12.31 4.61 0.90
N TRP A 16 -11.42 4.33 1.84
CA TRP A 16 -9.98 4.49 1.66
C TRP A 16 -9.25 3.39 2.42
N LYS A 17 -8.04 3.07 1.94
CA LYS A 17 -7.09 2.18 2.59
C LYS A 17 -5.67 2.73 2.41
N ILE A 18 -4.81 2.47 3.39
CA ILE A 18 -3.41 2.86 3.41
C ILE A 18 -2.58 1.73 2.79
N LEU A 19 -1.79 2.07 1.78
CA LEU A 19 -0.79 1.18 1.21
C LEU A 19 0.57 1.51 1.83
N ARG A 20 1.21 0.50 2.43
CA ARG A 20 2.60 0.64 2.90
C ARG A 20 3.55 0.36 1.74
N THR A 21 4.43 1.31 1.46
CA THR A 21 5.41 1.24 0.37
C THR A 21 6.84 1.32 0.87
N CYS A 22 7.79 0.92 0.04
CA CYS A 22 9.22 0.92 0.38
C CYS A 22 9.52 0.07 1.62
N VAL A 23 8.76 -1.00 1.85
CA VAL A 23 8.99 -1.90 2.99
C VAL A 23 10.33 -2.61 2.78
N PRO A 24 11.29 -2.48 3.71
CA PRO A 24 12.60 -3.09 3.51
C PRO A 24 12.51 -4.61 3.71
N GLY A 25 13.40 -5.35 3.02
CA GLY A 25 13.54 -6.80 3.24
C GLY A 25 14.04 -7.17 4.65
N ARG A 26 14.61 -6.21 5.38
CA ARG A 26 14.99 -6.34 6.78
C ARG A 26 14.42 -5.17 7.57
N MET A 27 13.59 -5.48 8.55
CA MET A 27 12.93 -4.49 9.39
C MET A 27 13.95 -3.65 10.17
N THR A 28 13.77 -2.34 10.09
CA THR A 28 14.53 -1.32 10.80
C THR A 28 13.66 -0.74 11.92
N ASN A 29 14.26 -0.09 12.92
CA ASN A 29 13.51 0.49 14.05
C ASN A 29 12.48 1.52 13.58
N ALA A 30 12.81 2.33 12.57
CA ALA A 30 11.93 3.39 12.11
C ALA A 30 10.64 2.83 11.48
N GLU A 31 10.76 1.82 10.61
CA GLU A 31 9.60 1.18 9.99
C GLU A 31 8.88 0.22 10.95
N ALA A 32 9.56 -0.32 11.96
CA ALA A 32 8.88 -0.99 13.07
C ALA A 32 7.95 -0.04 13.84
N THR A 33 8.46 1.14 14.21
CA THR A 33 7.64 2.17 14.86
C THR A 33 6.53 2.67 13.94
N GLY A 34 6.82 2.90 12.65
CA GLY A 34 5.83 3.33 11.68
C GLY A 34 4.70 2.31 11.51
N ALA A 35 5.03 1.02 11.37
CA ALA A 35 4.04 -0.05 11.31
C ALA A 35 3.18 -0.10 12.58
N ALA A 36 3.80 -0.04 13.77
CA ALA A 36 3.07 -0.07 15.03
C ALA A 36 2.09 1.12 15.20
N VAL A 37 2.46 2.31 14.71
CA VAL A 37 1.55 3.46 14.70
C VAL A 37 0.36 3.20 13.77
N LEU A 38 0.61 2.70 12.56
CA LEU A 38 -0.48 2.40 11.62
C LEU A 38 -1.41 1.32 12.16
N ASP A 39 -0.86 0.26 12.76
CA ASP A 39 -1.63 -0.84 13.34
C ASP A 39 -2.49 -0.37 14.53
N GLY A 40 -1.99 0.59 15.32
CA GLY A 40 -2.73 1.15 16.45
C GLY A 40 -3.87 2.10 16.06
N PHE A 41 -3.67 2.93 15.03
CA PHE A 41 -4.64 3.97 14.64
C PHE A 41 -5.57 3.57 13.49
N PHE A 42 -5.13 2.67 12.61
CA PHE A 42 -5.82 2.28 11.37
C PHE A 42 -5.85 0.75 11.19
N PRO A 43 -6.29 -0.04 12.18
CA PRO A 43 -6.24 -1.49 12.10
C PRO A 43 -7.12 -2.08 10.98
N GLY A 44 -8.17 -1.37 10.54
CA GLY A 44 -9.10 -1.84 9.50
C GLY A 44 -8.97 -1.11 8.15
N GLU A 45 -8.10 -0.09 8.08
CA GLU A 45 -7.96 0.78 6.92
C GLU A 45 -6.58 0.65 6.26
N GLN A 46 -5.95 -0.52 6.37
CA GLN A 46 -4.72 -0.86 5.68
C GLN A 46 -4.97 -1.94 4.63
N PHE A 47 -4.19 -1.93 3.55
CA PHE A 47 -4.06 -3.10 2.69
C PHE A 47 -3.20 -4.15 3.39
N GLU A 48 -3.56 -5.42 3.19
CA GLU A 48 -2.71 -6.55 3.59
C GLU A 48 -1.42 -6.57 2.75
N THR A 49 -1.54 -6.19 1.47
CA THR A 49 -0.42 -6.08 0.55
C THR A 49 0.47 -4.88 0.88
N VAL A 50 1.78 -5.06 0.73
CA VAL A 50 2.78 -4.00 0.83
C VAL A 50 3.70 -4.01 -0.40
N ILE A 51 4.23 -2.85 -0.76
CA ILE A 51 5.23 -2.75 -1.84
C ILE A 51 6.62 -2.73 -1.21
N HIS A 52 7.43 -3.75 -1.51
CA HIS A 52 8.79 -3.83 -0.99
C HIS A 52 9.70 -2.83 -1.69
N ALA A 53 10.67 -2.29 -0.95
CA ALA A 53 11.72 -1.45 -1.51
C ALA A 53 12.52 -2.25 -2.56
N SER A 54 12.70 -1.67 -3.75
CA SER A 54 13.42 -2.31 -4.84
C SER A 54 13.97 -1.29 -5.83
N SER A 55 15.22 -1.49 -6.26
CA SER A 55 15.82 -0.68 -7.33
C SER A 55 15.11 -0.88 -8.67
N LYS A 56 14.45 -2.02 -8.90
CA LYS A 56 13.77 -2.36 -10.16
C LYS A 56 12.62 -1.41 -10.50
N VAL A 57 11.95 -0.87 -9.48
CA VAL A 57 10.92 0.17 -9.70
C VAL A 57 11.56 1.46 -10.23
N CYS A 58 12.70 1.86 -9.67
CA CYS A 58 13.44 3.04 -10.11
C CYS A 58 14.06 2.85 -11.51
N GLU A 59 14.70 1.70 -11.75
CA GLU A 59 15.28 1.34 -13.05
C GLU A 59 14.21 1.32 -14.17
N GLY A 60 13.03 0.77 -13.88
CA GLY A 60 11.90 0.79 -14.82
C GLY A 60 11.39 2.20 -15.11
N SER A 61 11.32 3.04 -14.09
CA SER A 61 10.90 4.44 -14.22
C SER A 61 11.82 5.24 -15.16
N TRP A 62 13.13 5.00 -15.14
CA TRP A 62 14.07 5.64 -16.09
C TRP A 62 13.84 5.26 -17.55
N GLN A 63 13.22 4.11 -17.79
CA GLN A 63 12.84 3.64 -19.13
C GLN A 63 11.37 3.93 -19.46
N TRP A 64 10.66 4.69 -18.61
CA TRP A 64 9.23 4.93 -18.73
C TRP A 64 8.40 3.64 -18.81
N LYS A 65 8.83 2.59 -18.11
CA LYS A 65 8.14 1.31 -18.06
C LYS A 65 7.64 1.00 -16.65
N PRO A 66 6.40 0.50 -16.49
CA PRO A 66 5.97 -0.03 -15.20
C PRO A 66 6.83 -1.25 -14.83
N VAL A 67 7.07 -1.47 -13.54
CA VAL A 67 7.94 -2.56 -13.07
C VAL A 67 7.47 -3.95 -13.54
N ALA A 68 6.15 -4.14 -13.69
CA ALA A 68 5.58 -5.37 -14.23
C ALA A 68 5.95 -5.64 -15.70
N ALA A 69 6.26 -4.61 -16.48
CA ALA A 69 6.74 -4.76 -17.86
C ALA A 69 8.28 -4.72 -17.95
N PHE A 70 8.93 -3.97 -17.06
CA PHE A 70 10.39 -3.82 -17.02
C PHE A 70 11.08 -5.07 -16.46
N GLU A 71 10.60 -5.58 -15.31
CA GLU A 71 11.14 -6.77 -14.64
C GLU A 71 9.98 -7.58 -14.02
N PRO A 72 9.23 -8.35 -14.83
CA PRO A 72 8.01 -9.05 -14.40
C PRO A 72 8.25 -10.07 -13.28
N GLY A 73 9.46 -10.64 -13.20
CA GLY A 73 9.81 -11.63 -12.19
C GLY A 73 10.21 -11.03 -10.83
N SER A 74 10.39 -9.71 -10.75
CA SER A 74 10.84 -9.05 -9.53
C SER A 74 9.79 -9.08 -8.42
N ARG A 75 10.26 -8.99 -7.17
CA ARG A 75 9.38 -8.86 -6.00
C ARG A 75 8.35 -7.72 -6.13
N PRO A 76 8.72 -6.46 -6.45
CA PRO A 76 7.74 -5.38 -6.59
C PRO A 76 6.71 -5.62 -7.70
N ALA A 77 7.07 -6.30 -8.80
CA ALA A 77 6.09 -6.64 -9.84
C ALA A 77 4.98 -7.56 -9.29
N ARG A 78 5.36 -8.57 -8.51
CA ARG A 78 4.42 -9.46 -7.81
C ARG A 78 3.63 -8.76 -6.71
N ASP A 79 4.26 -7.82 -6.00
CA ASP A 79 3.58 -7.02 -4.98
C ASP A 79 2.48 -6.15 -5.60
N TYR A 80 2.74 -5.51 -6.76
CA TYR A 80 1.74 -4.73 -7.49
C TYR A 80 0.62 -5.60 -8.07
N GLU A 81 0.92 -6.81 -8.52
CA GLU A 81 -0.08 -7.79 -8.95
C GLU A 81 -1.02 -8.17 -7.79
N ALA A 82 -0.45 -8.53 -6.63
CA ALA A 82 -1.24 -8.83 -5.43
C ALA A 82 -2.08 -7.62 -4.97
N LEU A 83 -1.55 -6.41 -5.08
CA LEU A 83 -2.29 -5.19 -4.75
C LEU A 83 -3.45 -4.97 -5.72
N ALA A 84 -3.25 -5.20 -7.02
CA ALA A 84 -4.31 -5.07 -8.01
C ALA A 84 -5.48 -6.03 -7.72
N ASP A 85 -5.18 -7.26 -7.32
CA ASP A 85 -6.18 -8.24 -6.89
C ASP A 85 -6.91 -7.79 -5.63
N GLU A 86 -6.19 -7.28 -4.64
CA GLU A 86 -6.79 -6.80 -3.39
C GLU A 86 -7.68 -5.58 -3.61
N VAL A 87 -7.23 -4.60 -4.40
CA VAL A 87 -8.04 -3.43 -4.78
C VAL A 87 -9.30 -3.87 -5.53
N SER A 88 -9.19 -4.83 -6.44
CA SER A 88 -10.36 -5.35 -7.18
C SER A 88 -11.39 -6.00 -6.25
N ARG A 89 -10.94 -6.75 -5.23
CA ARG A 89 -11.83 -7.32 -4.20
C ARG A 89 -12.49 -6.27 -3.32
N GLU A 90 -11.77 -5.19 -2.99
CA GLU A 90 -12.30 -4.11 -2.15
C GLU A 90 -13.32 -3.22 -2.86
N LEU A 91 -13.21 -3.11 -4.19
CA LEU A 91 -14.13 -2.33 -5.03
C LEU A 91 -15.39 -3.10 -5.44
N ALA A 92 -15.38 -4.43 -5.37
CA ALA A 92 -16.56 -5.28 -5.60
C ALA A 92 -17.61 -5.12 -4.48
#